data_AF-A0A9W6XP33-F1
#
_entry.id   AF-A0A9W6XP33-F1
#
_cell.length_a   1.000
_cell.length_b   1.000
_cell.length_c   1.000
_cell.angle_alpha   90.00
_cell.angle_beta   90.00
_cell.angle_gamma   90.00
#
_symmetry.space_group_name_H-M   'P 1'
#
loop_
_entity.id
_entity.type
_entity.pdbx_description
1 polymer ?
#
loop_
_entity_poly.entity_id
_entity_poly.type
_entity_poly.pdbx_seq_one_letter_code
_entity_poly.pdbx_strand_id
1 'polypeptide(L)'
;MGVLPLCLQTRSYLQFVKPHTISDVLVVPSDLKKETTNLTEVCPVTAFVLAGVWWNYEATHYYNADQGIVCHAVVPQYNLHGNYVIGGSKTTPYRSTPSSCADDSYPFEQYLYHGSIGYYSFFEGGVGTYCAKSKTAYIVVEVLGSFDINGMFLAEDTGSTQWRMSYWYGLAGAISWSIVHESLRLTAHGATNYHRSALLYLIVEGIMTDLFLIIANDGWASRVQYASMGYNLSGLMLLLFEMVESMKWLSEKWRLGIKRVFFSYETALVGEFVSALVFQTFLSGLNGSDLKRSKPTALAVSYYFWSLICHAIVVVAVVSIISSVRVLWAVLYVWFKHQSLVVLSEPCCIDTALGVRSPIMLLGGYWWEDGKLYYKPAALKAFGILKMEEEGVEYLVLHKLHWFTVPSNSLIGIGVITGSRVEPCNERPCTEIVSFLDRRLGGASNQTECYHRTPSKRAVRVLAVSERLDEIPQALNDLP
;
A
#
# COMPACT_ATOMS: atom_id res chain seq x y z
N MET A 1 -2.35 12.69 13.51
CA MET A 1 -1.61 11.47 13.12
C MET A 1 -1.05 11.69 11.72
N GLY A 2 0.22 12.07 11.55
CA GLY A 2 0.74 12.40 10.19
C GLY A 2 2.26 12.57 10.08
N VAL A 3 2.91 13.15 11.08
CA VAL A 3 4.35 13.48 10.98
C VAL A 3 5.27 12.26 11.07
N LEU A 4 4.98 11.30 11.96
CA LEU A 4 5.87 10.15 12.14
C LEU A 4 5.93 9.24 10.90
N PRO A 5 4.81 8.76 10.31
CA PRO A 5 4.86 8.00 9.06
C PRO A 5 5.55 8.77 7.94
N LEU A 6 5.31 10.08 7.87
CA LEU A 6 5.99 10.94 6.91
C LEU A 6 7.51 10.87 7.08
N CYS A 7 8.03 11.11 8.29
CA CYS A 7 9.47 11.05 8.55
C CYS A 7 10.08 9.69 8.19
N LEU A 8 9.34 8.60 8.44
CA LEU A 8 9.79 7.25 8.08
C LEU A 8 9.88 7.07 6.57
N GLN A 9 8.87 7.52 5.83
CA GLN A 9 8.85 7.43 4.38
C GLN A 9 9.89 8.36 3.73
N THR A 10 10.15 9.56 4.30
CA THR A 10 11.27 10.43 3.86
C THR A 10 12.59 9.70 4.01
N ARG A 11 12.80 9.06 5.16
CA ARG A 11 14.04 8.35 5.45
C ARG A 11 14.23 7.23 4.44
N SER A 12 13.19 6.45 4.17
CA SER A 12 13.22 5.37 3.17
C SER A 12 13.55 5.89 1.78
N TYR A 13 12.85 6.93 1.32
CA TYR A 13 13.06 7.56 0.01
C TYR A 13 14.50 8.11 -0.14
N LEU A 14 15.00 8.80 0.89
CA LEU A 14 16.34 9.37 0.90
C LEU A 14 17.45 8.32 0.85
N GLN A 15 17.20 7.06 1.19
CA GLN A 15 18.19 6.01 1.03
C GLN A 15 18.37 5.57 -0.42
N PHE A 16 17.30 5.56 -1.21
CA PHE A 16 17.34 5.07 -2.58
C PHE A 16 17.52 6.16 -3.64
N VAL A 17 17.24 7.42 -3.33
CA VAL A 17 17.48 8.54 -4.26
C VAL A 17 18.96 8.93 -4.35
N LYS A 18 19.77 8.50 -3.39
CA LYS A 18 21.20 8.86 -3.36
C LYS A 18 21.93 8.22 -4.54
N PRO A 19 22.84 8.96 -5.19
CA PRO A 19 23.77 8.36 -6.14
C PRO A 19 24.61 7.29 -5.46
N HIS A 20 24.88 6.21 -6.18
CA HIS A 20 25.72 5.10 -5.73
C HIS A 20 26.76 4.74 -6.78
N THR A 21 27.80 4.04 -6.34
CA THR A 21 28.85 3.46 -7.20
C THR A 21 28.91 1.96 -7.00
N ILE A 22 29.42 1.25 -8.02
CA ILE A 22 29.69 -0.18 -7.95
C ILE A 22 31.19 -0.36 -7.69
N SER A 23 31.55 -1.33 -6.85
CA SER A 23 32.95 -1.69 -6.59
C SER A 23 33.65 -2.06 -7.90
N ASP A 24 34.84 -1.52 -8.14
CA ASP A 24 35.58 -1.70 -9.41
C ASP A 24 35.82 -3.18 -9.72
N VAL A 25 35.99 -4.02 -8.70
CA VAL A 25 36.21 -5.47 -8.87
C VAL A 25 34.99 -6.20 -9.45
N LEU A 26 33.80 -5.63 -9.32
CA LEU A 26 32.53 -6.19 -9.81
C LEU A 26 32.15 -5.70 -11.21
N VAL A 27 32.85 -4.67 -11.71
CA VAL A 27 32.59 -4.07 -13.02
C VAL A 27 33.31 -4.87 -14.11
N VAL A 28 32.56 -5.22 -15.15
CA VAL A 28 33.07 -6.01 -16.28
C VAL A 28 33.21 -5.10 -17.51
N PRO A 29 34.42 -5.03 -18.11
CA PRO A 29 34.63 -4.36 -19.40
C PRO A 29 33.74 -4.91 -20.51
N SER A 30 33.24 -4.04 -21.38
CA SER A 30 32.25 -4.39 -22.41
C SER A 30 32.78 -5.27 -23.54
N ASP A 31 34.10 -5.40 -23.66
CA ASP A 31 34.80 -6.21 -24.66
C ASP A 31 35.01 -7.68 -24.24
N LEU A 32 34.79 -8.00 -22.95
CA LEU A 32 34.91 -9.36 -22.44
C LEU A 32 33.73 -10.24 -22.87
N LYS A 33 34.04 -11.49 -23.23
CA LYS A 33 33.03 -12.47 -23.67
C LYS A 33 32.42 -13.18 -22.47
N LYS A 34 31.12 -13.46 -22.56
CA LYS A 34 30.39 -14.31 -21.61
C LYS A 34 30.86 -15.75 -21.75
N GLU A 35 31.27 -16.35 -20.65
CA GLU A 35 31.66 -17.76 -20.57
C GLU A 35 30.67 -18.56 -19.70
N THR A 36 30.43 -19.82 -20.08
CA THR A 36 29.49 -20.72 -19.39
C THR A 36 30.08 -22.11 -19.12
N THR A 37 31.34 -22.33 -19.53
CA THR A 37 32.04 -23.62 -19.37
C THR A 37 32.33 -23.88 -17.89
N ASN A 38 32.03 -25.09 -17.39
CA ASN A 38 32.26 -25.49 -16.00
C ASN A 38 31.72 -24.47 -14.96
N LEU A 39 30.59 -23.83 -15.27
CA LEU A 39 30.03 -22.73 -14.48
C LEU A 39 29.87 -23.06 -12.99
N THR A 40 29.47 -24.28 -12.64
CA THR A 40 29.28 -24.70 -11.24
C THR A 40 30.58 -24.89 -10.46
N GLU A 41 31.71 -25.04 -11.17
CA GLU A 41 33.05 -25.13 -10.56
C GLU A 41 33.65 -23.74 -10.41
N VAL A 42 33.51 -22.90 -11.44
CA VAL A 42 34.04 -21.53 -11.49
C VAL A 42 33.24 -20.58 -10.59
N CYS A 43 31.92 -20.71 -10.60
CA CYS A 43 30.95 -19.88 -9.89
C CYS A 43 30.12 -20.76 -8.93
N PRO A 44 30.72 -21.24 -7.82
CA PRO A 44 30.15 -22.32 -7.01
C PRO A 44 29.04 -21.88 -6.05
N VAL A 45 28.63 -20.62 -6.04
CA VAL A 45 27.63 -20.10 -5.10
C VAL A 45 26.24 -20.56 -5.50
N THR A 46 25.51 -21.13 -4.53
CA THR A 46 24.17 -21.71 -4.77
C THR A 46 23.06 -21.01 -4.00
N ALA A 47 23.43 -20.23 -2.99
CA ALA A 47 22.51 -19.43 -2.18
C ALA A 47 23.26 -18.32 -1.46
N PHE A 48 22.52 -17.32 -1.00
CA PHE A 48 23.02 -16.40 0.02
C PHE A 48 22.02 -16.21 1.15
N VAL A 49 22.54 -15.77 2.29
CA VAL A 49 21.76 -15.37 3.46
C VAL A 49 21.98 -13.90 3.71
N LEU A 50 20.88 -13.14 3.71
CA LEU A 50 20.84 -11.71 3.98
C LEU A 50 19.79 -11.46 5.07
N ALA A 51 20.18 -10.74 6.12
CA ALA A 51 19.33 -10.46 7.30
C ALA A 51 18.60 -11.69 7.87
N GLY A 52 19.25 -12.86 7.84
CA GLY A 52 18.70 -14.13 8.31
C GLY A 52 17.69 -14.80 7.36
N VAL A 53 17.43 -14.22 6.19
CA VAL A 53 16.57 -14.77 5.14
C VAL A 53 17.43 -15.46 4.09
N TRP A 54 16.98 -16.63 3.62
CA TRP A 54 17.65 -17.40 2.58
C TRP A 54 17.15 -17.02 1.19
N TRP A 55 18.09 -16.86 0.27
CA TRP A 55 17.84 -16.49 -1.12
C TRP A 55 18.50 -17.50 -2.05
N ASN A 56 17.75 -18.02 -3.00
CA ASN A 56 18.30 -18.87 -4.05
C ASN A 56 19.19 -18.04 -4.96
N TYR A 57 20.38 -18.54 -5.26
CA TYR A 57 21.37 -17.83 -6.03
C TYR A 57 21.89 -18.72 -7.14
N GLU A 58 21.88 -18.21 -8.37
CA GLU A 58 22.27 -18.99 -9.54
C GLU A 58 23.16 -18.18 -10.45
N ALA A 59 24.39 -18.65 -10.65
CA ALA A 59 25.25 -18.12 -11.68
C ALA A 59 24.68 -18.49 -13.06
N THR A 60 24.70 -17.53 -14.00
CA THR A 60 24.26 -17.76 -15.39
C THR A 60 25.43 -17.77 -16.37
N HIS A 61 26.46 -16.96 -16.10
CA HIS A 61 27.69 -16.88 -16.85
C HIS A 61 28.78 -16.22 -16.00
N TYR A 62 30.02 -16.23 -16.48
CA TYR A 62 31.13 -15.50 -15.89
C TYR A 62 31.96 -14.80 -16.94
N TYR A 63 32.83 -13.90 -16.46
CA TYR A 63 33.80 -13.18 -17.23
C TYR A 63 35.18 -13.41 -16.62
N ASN A 64 36.17 -13.61 -17.49
CA ASN A 64 37.57 -13.64 -17.09
C ASN A 64 38.13 -12.22 -17.23
N ALA A 65 38.11 -11.46 -16.13
CA ALA A 65 38.57 -10.08 -16.09
C ALA A 65 39.96 -9.99 -15.45
N ASP A 66 40.66 -8.86 -15.62
CA ASP A 66 42.02 -8.67 -15.08
C ASP A 66 42.05 -8.78 -13.55
N GLN A 67 40.98 -8.37 -12.87
CA GLN A 67 40.80 -8.50 -11.43
C GLN A 67 40.43 -9.92 -10.96
N GLY A 68 40.22 -10.86 -11.87
CA GLY A 68 39.82 -12.24 -11.60
C GLY A 68 38.49 -12.62 -12.23
N ILE A 69 37.93 -13.73 -11.75
CA ILE A 69 36.64 -14.24 -12.24
C ILE A 69 35.50 -13.42 -11.65
N VAL A 70 34.73 -12.78 -12.52
CA VAL A 70 33.49 -12.09 -12.16
C VAL A 70 32.31 -12.92 -12.64
N CYS A 71 31.52 -13.40 -11.69
CA CYS A 71 30.36 -14.24 -11.97
C CYS A 71 29.09 -13.38 -12.02
N HIS A 72 28.27 -13.55 -13.04
CA HIS A 72 26.93 -12.97 -13.06
C HIS A 72 25.94 -13.96 -12.46
N ALA A 73 25.07 -13.48 -11.58
CA ALA A 73 24.06 -14.28 -10.92
C ALA A 73 22.68 -13.65 -10.93
N VAL A 74 21.69 -14.55 -10.81
CA VAL A 74 20.30 -14.22 -10.67
C VAL A 74 19.74 -14.79 -9.36
N VAL A 75 18.73 -14.11 -8.83
CA VAL A 75 17.86 -14.62 -7.77
C VAL A 75 16.49 -14.92 -8.38
N PRO A 76 16.23 -16.18 -8.76
CA PRO A 76 15.02 -16.56 -9.51
C PRO A 76 13.71 -16.20 -8.80
N GLN A 77 13.73 -16.22 -7.47
CA GLN A 77 12.55 -15.99 -6.62
C GLN A 77 12.06 -14.55 -6.64
N TYR A 78 12.94 -13.60 -6.95
CA TYR A 78 12.67 -12.18 -6.75
C TYR A 78 13.14 -11.33 -7.93
N ASN A 79 13.67 -11.97 -9.00
CA ASN A 79 14.15 -11.29 -10.20
C ASN A 79 15.22 -10.24 -9.88
N LEU A 80 16.23 -10.65 -9.12
CA LEU A 80 17.46 -9.88 -8.95
C LEU A 80 18.52 -10.36 -9.93
N HIS A 81 19.34 -9.45 -10.39
CA HIS A 81 20.47 -9.70 -11.29
C HIS A 81 21.67 -8.87 -10.84
N GLY A 82 22.87 -9.38 -11.03
CA GLY A 82 24.08 -8.62 -10.80
C GLY A 82 25.31 -9.51 -10.76
N ASN A 83 26.44 -8.92 -10.38
CA ASN A 83 27.72 -9.61 -10.40
C ASN A 83 28.24 -9.85 -8.98
N TYR A 84 29.05 -10.89 -8.85
CA TYR A 84 29.75 -11.21 -7.62
C TYR A 84 31.16 -11.73 -7.90
N VAL A 85 32.02 -11.60 -6.89
CA VAL A 85 33.39 -12.11 -6.87
C VAL A 85 33.64 -12.84 -5.56
N ILE A 86 34.41 -13.94 -5.64
CA ILE A 86 34.93 -14.65 -4.47
C ILE A 86 36.43 -14.39 -4.39
N GLY A 87 36.90 -13.95 -3.23
CA GLY A 87 38.32 -13.72 -2.98
C GLY A 87 39.14 -15.03 -3.00
N GLY A 88 40.39 -14.96 -3.49
CA GLY A 88 41.25 -16.14 -3.64
C GLY A 88 41.87 -16.68 -2.35
N SER A 89 41.83 -15.92 -1.25
CA SER A 89 42.41 -16.29 0.04
C SER A 89 41.36 -16.37 1.14
N LYS A 90 41.59 -17.24 2.14
CA LYS A 90 40.69 -17.38 3.29
C LYS A 90 40.68 -16.11 4.13
N THR A 91 39.52 -15.80 4.69
CA THR A 91 39.31 -14.61 5.54
C THR A 91 38.58 -14.97 6.83
N THR A 92 38.66 -14.06 7.80
CA THR A 92 37.86 -14.15 9.02
C THR A 92 36.37 -14.04 8.64
N PRO A 93 35.52 -14.99 9.07
CA PRO A 93 34.11 -14.98 8.71
C PRO A 93 33.37 -13.75 9.23
N TYR A 94 32.42 -13.25 8.44
CA TYR A 94 31.49 -12.21 8.88
C TYR A 94 30.64 -12.68 10.05
N ARG A 95 30.15 -11.74 10.87
CA ARG A 95 29.31 -12.01 12.05
C ARG A 95 28.04 -12.82 11.76
N SER A 96 27.54 -12.77 10.52
CA SER A 96 26.36 -13.49 10.04
C SER A 96 26.66 -14.92 9.60
N THR A 97 27.95 -15.29 9.51
CA THR A 97 28.42 -16.60 9.06
C THR A 97 28.35 -17.60 10.21
N PRO A 98 27.83 -18.83 10.01
CA PRO A 98 27.79 -19.85 11.04
C PRO A 98 29.19 -20.33 11.41
N SER A 99 29.38 -20.69 12.67
CA SER A 99 30.67 -21.16 13.21
C SER A 99 31.22 -22.40 12.49
N SER A 100 30.36 -23.23 11.90
CA SER A 100 30.75 -24.39 11.09
C SER A 100 31.60 -24.04 9.86
N CYS A 101 31.49 -22.80 9.38
CA CYS A 101 32.18 -22.28 8.21
C CYS A 101 33.46 -21.50 8.56
N ALA A 102 33.86 -21.44 9.85
CA ALA A 102 34.94 -20.57 10.30
C ALA A 102 36.28 -20.79 9.59
N ASP A 103 36.64 -22.05 9.36
CA ASP A 103 37.93 -22.42 8.76
C ASP A 103 37.93 -22.44 7.22
N ASP A 104 36.78 -22.17 6.59
CA ASP A 104 36.59 -22.36 5.14
C ASP A 104 35.75 -21.25 4.53
N SER A 105 36.15 -20.03 4.89
CA SER A 105 35.47 -18.77 4.58
C SER A 105 36.35 -17.91 3.67
N TYR A 106 35.76 -17.38 2.61
CA TYR A 106 36.40 -16.54 1.60
C TYR A 106 35.70 -15.18 1.51
N PRO A 107 36.42 -14.08 1.21
CA PRO A 107 35.81 -12.78 0.95
C PRO A 107 34.77 -12.90 -0.16
N PHE A 108 33.66 -12.20 0.00
CA PHE A 108 32.59 -12.19 -0.98
C PHE A 108 32.07 -10.76 -1.15
N GLU A 109 32.04 -10.30 -2.40
CA GLU A 109 31.46 -9.01 -2.77
C GLU A 109 30.45 -9.24 -3.89
N GLN A 110 29.34 -8.52 -3.83
CA GLN A 110 28.34 -8.53 -4.88
C GLN A 110 27.64 -7.18 -5.01
N TYR A 111 27.04 -6.97 -6.18
CA TYR A 111 25.91 -6.06 -6.29
C TYR A 111 24.73 -6.79 -6.89
N LEU A 112 23.53 -6.37 -6.53
CA LEU A 112 22.30 -6.83 -7.13
C LEU A 112 21.42 -5.63 -7.45
N TYR A 113 20.78 -5.70 -8.60
CA TYR A 113 19.61 -4.90 -8.90
C TYR A 113 18.37 -5.77 -8.80
N HIS A 114 17.35 -5.27 -8.14
CA HIS A 114 16.01 -5.85 -8.17
C HIS A 114 15.08 -4.99 -9.02
N GLY A 115 14.49 -5.59 -10.05
CA GLY A 115 13.54 -4.90 -10.92
C GLY A 115 12.33 -4.37 -10.17
N SER A 116 11.92 -3.12 -10.42
CA SER A 116 10.66 -2.57 -9.89
C SER A 116 9.48 -2.79 -10.87
N ILE A 117 8.27 -2.41 -10.47
CA ILE A 117 7.12 -2.26 -11.36
C ILE A 117 7.29 -0.91 -12.09
N GLY A 118 8.20 -0.83 -13.05
CA GLY A 118 8.50 0.41 -13.76
C GLY A 118 9.80 0.38 -14.54
N TYR A 119 10.35 1.55 -14.86
CA TYR A 119 11.58 1.69 -15.65
C TYR A 119 12.88 1.65 -14.83
N TYR A 120 12.79 1.48 -13.51
CA TYR A 120 13.94 1.54 -12.61
C TYR A 120 14.07 0.26 -11.77
N SER A 121 15.24 0.08 -11.16
CA SER A 121 15.57 -1.02 -10.25
C SER A 121 16.19 -0.51 -8.96
N PHE A 122 15.94 -1.23 -7.86
CA PHE A 122 16.60 -1.01 -6.58
C PHE A 122 17.98 -1.64 -6.59
N PHE A 123 19.00 -0.88 -6.18
CA PHE A 123 20.37 -1.32 -6.07
C PHE A 123 20.70 -1.73 -4.64
N GLU A 124 21.41 -2.84 -4.53
CA GLU A 124 21.99 -3.36 -3.29
C GLU A 124 23.46 -3.71 -3.54
N GLY A 125 24.37 -3.01 -2.86
CA GLY A 125 25.78 -3.37 -2.76
C GLY A 125 26.02 -4.11 -1.45
N GLY A 126 26.50 -5.35 -1.56
CA GLY A 126 26.65 -6.25 -0.43
C GLY A 126 28.07 -6.83 -0.31
N VAL A 127 28.53 -6.95 0.93
CA VAL A 127 29.80 -7.60 1.26
C VAL A 127 29.56 -8.71 2.27
N GLY A 128 30.47 -9.68 2.33
CA GLY A 128 30.36 -10.74 3.32
C GLY A 128 31.35 -11.86 3.12
N THR A 129 30.88 -13.08 3.38
CA THR A 129 31.73 -14.27 3.40
C THR A 129 31.07 -15.43 2.66
N TYR A 130 31.81 -16.03 1.74
CA TYR A 130 31.43 -17.28 1.08
C TYR A 130 31.94 -18.49 1.88
N CYS A 131 31.04 -19.41 2.24
CA CYS A 131 31.40 -20.68 2.85
C CYS A 131 31.49 -21.79 1.79
N ALA A 132 32.70 -22.31 1.57
CA ALA A 132 32.91 -23.35 0.57
C ALA A 132 32.27 -24.70 0.94
N LYS A 133 32.17 -25.03 2.24
CA LYS A 133 31.50 -26.25 2.73
C LYS A 133 30.01 -26.32 2.36
N SER A 134 29.29 -25.21 2.51
CA SER A 134 27.84 -25.15 2.26
C SER A 134 27.48 -24.53 0.91
N LYS A 135 28.48 -23.99 0.19
CA LYS A 135 28.30 -23.23 -1.06
C LYS A 135 27.32 -22.05 -0.91
N THR A 136 27.36 -21.39 0.25
CA THR A 136 26.45 -20.30 0.63
C THR A 136 27.24 -19.05 0.96
N ALA A 137 26.79 -17.90 0.47
CA ALA A 137 27.32 -16.59 0.87
C ALA A 137 26.51 -16.02 2.06
N TYR A 138 27.18 -15.43 3.03
CA TYR A 138 26.57 -14.74 4.17
C TYR A 138 26.92 -13.27 4.06
N ILE A 139 25.94 -12.45 3.71
CA ILE A 139 26.18 -11.06 3.28
C ILE A 139 25.49 -10.05 4.20
N VAL A 140 26.00 -8.83 4.16
CA VAL A 140 25.37 -7.63 4.71
C VAL A 140 25.34 -6.55 3.63
N VAL A 141 24.33 -5.68 3.68
CA VAL A 141 24.24 -4.54 2.76
C VAL A 141 25.07 -3.38 3.28
N GLU A 142 25.90 -2.80 2.42
CA GLU A 142 26.64 -1.56 2.72
C GLU A 142 26.05 -0.35 2.00
N VAL A 143 25.59 -0.55 0.77
CA VAL A 143 25.13 0.53 -0.09
C VAL A 143 23.77 0.20 -0.67
N LEU A 144 22.87 1.18 -0.64
CA LEU A 144 21.57 1.14 -1.29
C LEU A 144 21.46 2.30 -2.28
N GLY A 145 20.69 2.10 -3.33
CA GLY A 145 20.47 3.11 -4.34
C GLY A 145 19.41 2.69 -5.35
N SER A 146 19.24 3.45 -6.42
CA SER A 146 18.31 3.12 -7.49
C SER A 146 18.91 3.52 -8.84
N PHE A 147 18.52 2.83 -9.90
CA PHE A 147 19.00 3.16 -11.25
C PHE A 147 17.91 2.90 -12.29
N ASP A 148 17.86 3.74 -13.33
CA ASP A 148 16.87 3.67 -14.42
C ASP A 148 17.21 2.54 -15.41
N ILE A 149 17.13 1.31 -14.91
CA ILE A 149 17.33 0.07 -15.64
C ILE A 149 16.29 -0.95 -15.18
N ASN A 150 15.78 -1.78 -16.09
CA ASN A 150 14.93 -2.92 -15.74
C ASN A 150 14.87 -3.93 -16.90
N GLY A 151 14.19 -5.05 -16.71
CA GLY A 151 13.91 -6.02 -17.76
C GLY A 151 15.19 -6.68 -18.27
N MET A 152 15.28 -6.89 -19.58
CA MET A 152 16.42 -7.54 -20.25
C MET A 152 17.74 -6.80 -20.02
N PHE A 153 17.70 -5.48 -19.95
CA PHE A 153 18.90 -4.66 -19.71
C PHE A 153 19.56 -4.99 -18.36
N LEU A 154 18.75 -5.42 -17.37
CA LEU A 154 19.27 -5.81 -16.07
C LEU A 154 20.13 -7.08 -16.12
N ALA A 155 19.73 -8.05 -16.95
CA ALA A 155 20.45 -9.29 -17.16
C ALA A 155 21.74 -9.10 -17.99
N GLU A 156 21.87 -7.97 -18.67
CA GLU A 156 23.02 -7.60 -19.48
C GLU A 156 23.90 -6.54 -18.83
N ASP A 157 23.54 -6.03 -17.65
CA ASP A 157 24.32 -5.01 -16.96
C ASP A 157 25.66 -5.57 -16.49
N THR A 158 26.74 -5.00 -17.01
CA THR A 158 28.12 -5.31 -16.62
C THR A 158 28.65 -4.38 -15.53
N GLY A 159 27.83 -3.44 -15.04
CA GLY A 159 28.22 -2.46 -14.04
C GLY A 159 28.93 -1.24 -14.67
N SER A 160 29.26 -0.26 -13.83
CA SER A 160 30.02 0.93 -14.23
C SER A 160 30.70 1.53 -13.01
N THR A 161 31.88 2.11 -13.22
CA THR A 161 32.62 2.89 -12.22
C THR A 161 32.08 4.31 -12.07
N GLN A 162 31.17 4.74 -12.94
CA GLN A 162 30.51 6.04 -12.83
C GLN A 162 29.39 6.02 -11.80
N TRP A 163 29.06 7.20 -11.28
CA TRP A 163 27.89 7.39 -10.41
C TRP A 163 26.60 7.01 -11.14
N ARG A 164 25.78 6.21 -10.47
CA ARG A 164 24.46 5.77 -10.93
C ARG A 164 23.39 6.31 -9.98
N MET A 165 22.28 6.77 -10.55
CA MET A 165 21.08 7.17 -9.81
C MET A 165 19.83 7.04 -10.70
N SER A 166 18.65 6.87 -10.10
CA SER A 166 17.39 6.89 -10.82
C SER A 166 16.76 8.28 -10.79
N TYR A 167 16.62 8.89 -11.97
CA TYR A 167 15.87 10.12 -12.12
C TYR A 167 14.37 9.85 -12.04
N TRP A 168 13.93 8.67 -12.50
CA TRP A 168 12.53 8.28 -12.39
C TRP A 168 12.10 8.14 -10.92
N TYR A 169 12.85 7.39 -10.11
CA TYR A 169 12.58 7.24 -8.69
C TYR A 169 12.68 8.59 -7.98
N GLY A 170 13.67 9.42 -8.34
CA GLY A 170 13.79 10.78 -7.82
C GLY A 170 12.56 11.66 -8.11
N LEU A 171 12.09 11.69 -9.36
CA LEU A 171 10.97 12.54 -9.76
C LEU A 171 9.63 11.97 -9.29
N ALA A 172 9.35 10.70 -9.59
CA ALA A 172 8.13 10.03 -9.20
C ALA A 172 8.01 9.92 -7.67
N GLY A 173 9.12 9.64 -6.98
CA GLY A 173 9.18 9.62 -5.52
C GLY A 173 9.03 11.00 -4.91
N ALA A 174 9.59 12.07 -5.50
CA ALA A 174 9.37 13.45 -5.02
C ALA A 174 7.94 13.95 -5.26
N ILE A 175 7.33 13.57 -6.38
CA ILE A 175 5.91 13.82 -6.66
C ILE A 175 5.05 13.03 -5.67
N SER A 176 5.36 11.74 -5.47
CA SER A 176 4.71 10.91 -4.45
C SER A 176 4.83 11.56 -3.09
N TRP A 177 6.03 11.95 -2.67
CA TRP A 177 6.30 12.65 -1.41
C TRP A 177 5.43 13.91 -1.24
N SER A 178 5.33 14.74 -2.28
CA SER A 178 4.54 15.97 -2.25
C SER A 178 3.02 15.73 -2.22
N ILE A 179 2.56 14.60 -2.78
CA ILE A 179 1.14 14.23 -2.85
C ILE A 179 0.72 13.38 -1.63
N VAL A 180 1.58 12.50 -1.11
CA VAL A 180 1.33 11.49 -0.06
C VAL A 180 1.01 12.10 1.31
N HIS A 181 1.56 13.27 1.65
CA HIS A 181 1.42 13.79 3.02
C HIS A 181 0.01 14.30 3.36
N GLU A 182 -0.65 15.03 2.44
CA GLU A 182 -1.89 15.75 2.80
C GLU A 182 -3.15 15.18 2.14
N SER A 183 -3.04 14.51 0.99
CA SER A 183 -4.18 14.27 0.08
C SER A 183 -4.48 12.80 -0.28
N LEU A 184 -3.63 11.82 0.09
CA LEU A 184 -3.77 10.44 -0.42
C LEU A 184 -4.43 9.43 0.51
N ARG A 185 -4.42 9.66 1.83
CA ARG A 185 -5.17 8.76 2.73
C ARG A 185 -6.68 9.00 2.69
N LEU A 186 -7.08 10.21 2.30
CA LEU A 186 -8.45 10.59 2.06
C LEU A 186 -8.52 10.87 0.57
N THR A 187 -8.90 9.90 -0.26
CA THR A 187 -9.03 10.20 -1.70
C THR A 187 -9.89 11.44 -1.85
N ALA A 188 -9.33 12.47 -2.50
CA ALA A 188 -10.01 13.75 -2.59
C ALA A 188 -11.42 13.53 -3.15
N HIS A 189 -12.36 14.27 -2.61
CA HIS A 189 -13.78 14.04 -2.84
C HIS A 189 -14.07 14.15 -4.34
N GLY A 190 -14.65 13.10 -4.93
CA GLY A 190 -14.87 13.02 -6.37
C GLY A 190 -13.72 12.40 -7.18
N ALA A 191 -12.70 11.82 -6.54
CA ALA A 191 -11.68 11.02 -7.22
C ALA A 191 -12.32 9.88 -8.03
N THR A 192 -11.87 9.70 -9.28
CA THR A 192 -12.25 8.55 -10.12
C THR A 192 -11.39 7.34 -9.77
N ASN A 193 -11.78 6.16 -10.25
CA ASN A 193 -10.94 4.97 -10.09
C ASN A 193 -9.63 5.05 -10.87
N TYR A 194 -9.53 5.86 -11.93
CA TYR A 194 -8.24 6.14 -12.59
C TYR A 194 -7.28 6.88 -11.65
N HIS A 195 -7.78 7.90 -10.95
CA HIS A 195 -6.98 8.60 -9.96
C HIS A 195 -6.56 7.64 -8.83
N ARG A 196 -7.48 6.81 -8.32
CA ARG A 196 -7.17 5.79 -7.30
C ARG A 196 -6.14 4.77 -7.79
N SER A 197 -6.18 4.34 -9.04
CA SER A 197 -5.18 3.44 -9.62
C SER A 197 -3.79 4.08 -9.66
N ALA A 198 -3.68 5.38 -9.95
CA ALA A 198 -2.40 6.09 -9.86
C ALA A 198 -1.87 6.10 -8.42
N LEU A 199 -2.73 6.29 -7.42
CA LEU A 199 -2.32 6.21 -6.01
C LEU A 199 -1.89 4.81 -5.59
N LEU A 200 -2.61 3.81 -6.09
CA LEU A 200 -2.34 2.41 -5.81
C LEU A 200 -0.93 2.04 -6.27
N TYR A 201 -0.54 2.51 -7.47
CA TYR A 201 0.81 2.37 -7.98
C TYR A 201 1.85 2.96 -7.00
N LEU A 202 1.66 4.20 -6.56
CA LEU A 202 2.59 4.87 -5.64
C LEU A 202 2.71 4.17 -4.27
N ILE A 203 1.59 3.67 -3.73
CA ILE A 203 1.59 2.91 -2.47
C ILE A 203 2.36 1.59 -2.64
N VAL A 204 2.20 0.90 -3.78
CA VAL A 204 2.94 -0.33 -4.06
C VAL A 204 4.46 -0.07 -4.14
N GLU A 205 4.88 1.01 -4.78
CA GLU A 205 6.30 1.42 -4.80
C GLU A 205 6.84 1.71 -3.38
N GLY A 206 6.03 2.35 -2.53
CA GLY A 206 6.35 2.57 -1.12
C GLY A 206 6.50 1.28 -0.31
N ILE A 207 5.61 0.30 -0.53
CA ILE A 207 5.68 -1.03 0.10
C ILE A 207 6.96 -1.76 -0.33
N MET A 208 7.29 -1.72 -1.62
CA MET A 208 8.53 -2.34 -2.12
C MET A 208 9.74 -1.70 -1.45
N THR A 209 9.80 -0.37 -1.39
CA THR A 209 10.88 0.38 -0.72
C THR A 209 11.06 -0.08 0.74
N ASP A 210 9.97 -0.19 1.50
CA ASP A 210 10.03 -0.65 2.89
C ASP A 210 10.49 -2.11 2.99
N LEU A 211 10.04 -2.99 2.08
CA LEU A 211 10.47 -4.39 2.03
C LEU A 211 11.98 -4.51 1.80
N PHE A 212 12.56 -3.73 0.88
CA PHE A 212 14.02 -3.70 0.68
C PHE A 212 14.76 -3.25 1.93
N LEU A 213 14.25 -2.22 2.60
CA LEU A 213 14.93 -1.68 3.79
C LEU A 213 14.84 -2.61 4.98
N ILE A 214 13.80 -3.43 5.04
CA ILE A 214 13.67 -4.50 6.03
C ILE A 214 14.73 -5.58 5.81
N ILE A 215 14.95 -6.01 4.56
CA ILE A 215 15.93 -7.06 4.24
C ILE A 215 17.37 -6.54 4.21
N ALA A 216 17.58 -5.26 3.96
CA ALA A 216 18.91 -4.65 3.92
C ALA A 216 19.44 -4.26 5.31
N ASN A 217 18.56 -4.10 6.31
CA ASN A 217 18.95 -3.65 7.64
C ASN A 217 18.66 -4.71 8.72
N ASP A 218 19.61 -4.89 9.63
CA ASP A 218 19.43 -5.70 10.84
C ASP A 218 19.07 -4.85 12.06
N GLY A 219 18.41 -5.47 13.05
CA GLY A 219 18.25 -4.90 14.39
C GLY A 219 17.15 -3.84 14.54
N TRP A 220 17.47 -2.71 15.19
CA TRP A 220 16.46 -1.68 15.52
C TRP A 220 15.95 -0.91 14.29
N ALA A 221 16.78 -0.76 13.26
CA ALA A 221 16.42 -0.04 12.05
C ALA A 221 15.29 -0.75 11.28
N SER A 222 15.32 -2.08 11.21
CA SER A 222 14.25 -2.88 10.55
C SER A 222 12.94 -2.86 11.32
N ARG A 223 12.96 -2.77 12.66
CA ARG A 223 11.74 -2.59 13.48
C ARG A 223 10.96 -1.32 13.12
N VAL A 224 11.67 -0.24 12.85
CA VAL A 224 11.05 1.01 12.40
C VAL A 224 10.44 0.85 11.01
N GLN A 225 11.09 0.09 10.11
CA GLN A 225 10.55 -0.18 8.79
C GLN A 225 9.33 -1.10 8.81
N TYR A 226 9.26 -2.03 9.75
CA TYR A 226 8.04 -2.82 9.94
C TYR A 226 6.82 -1.96 10.27
N ALA A 227 7.00 -0.88 11.04
CA ALA A 227 5.92 0.07 11.31
C ALA A 227 5.52 0.87 10.05
N SER A 228 6.49 1.32 9.25
CA SER A 228 6.25 2.00 7.96
C SER A 228 5.49 1.08 6.98
N MET A 229 5.93 -0.18 6.87
CA MET A 229 5.30 -1.18 6.00
C MET A 229 3.84 -1.44 6.41
N GLY A 230 3.58 -1.57 7.71
CA GLY A 230 2.22 -1.72 8.24
C GLY A 230 1.31 -0.54 7.88
N TYR A 231 1.84 0.68 7.96
CA TYR A 231 1.14 1.90 7.55
C TYR A 231 0.83 1.92 6.04
N ASN A 232 1.81 1.59 5.20
CA ASN A 232 1.62 1.53 3.75
C ASN A 232 0.60 0.44 3.33
N LEU A 233 0.63 -0.73 3.96
CA LEU A 233 -0.35 -1.79 3.74
C LEU A 233 -1.76 -1.44 4.23
N SER A 234 -1.86 -0.70 5.33
CA SER A 234 -3.12 -0.13 5.83
C SER A 234 -3.73 0.85 4.81
N GLY A 235 -2.90 1.71 4.20
CA GLY A 235 -3.26 2.57 3.08
C GLY A 235 -3.69 1.79 1.84
N LEU A 236 -2.95 0.73 1.46
CA LEU A 236 -3.30 -0.18 0.37
C LEU A 236 -4.69 -0.79 0.57
N MET A 237 -4.96 -1.37 1.75
CA MET A 237 -6.25 -1.97 2.08
C MET A 237 -7.39 -0.96 1.97
N LEU A 238 -7.19 0.26 2.49
CA LEU A 238 -8.19 1.32 2.46
C LEU A 238 -8.49 1.75 1.03
N LEU A 239 -7.47 2.01 0.23
CA LEU A 239 -7.62 2.47 -1.16
C LEU A 239 -8.30 1.40 -2.03
N LEU A 240 -7.93 0.13 -1.87
CA LEU A 240 -8.59 -0.98 -2.56
C LEU A 240 -10.07 -1.07 -2.16
N PHE A 241 -10.38 -0.90 -0.87
CA PHE A 241 -11.76 -0.89 -0.41
C PHE A 241 -12.55 0.29 -0.98
N GLU A 242 -11.97 1.49 -1.05
CA GLU A 242 -12.61 2.66 -1.67
C GLU A 242 -12.89 2.45 -3.16
N MET A 243 -12.00 1.76 -3.90
CA MET A 243 -12.24 1.40 -5.30
C MET A 243 -13.42 0.43 -5.43
N VAL A 244 -13.55 -0.55 -4.53
CA VAL A 244 -14.71 -1.47 -4.51
C VAL A 244 -15.99 -0.73 -4.09
N GLU A 245 -15.89 0.18 -3.12
CA GLU A 245 -17.01 1.00 -2.63
C GLU A 245 -17.56 1.91 -3.74
N SER A 246 -16.67 2.53 -4.52
CA SER A 246 -17.05 3.41 -5.64
C SER A 246 -17.74 2.67 -6.78
N MET A 247 -17.44 1.38 -6.96
CA MET A 247 -18.11 0.50 -7.93
C MET A 247 -19.52 0.09 -7.50
N LYS A 248 -19.95 0.41 -6.26
CA LYS A 248 -21.26 0.04 -5.68
C LYS A 248 -21.55 -1.47 -5.68
N TRP A 249 -20.50 -2.30 -5.58
CA TRP A 249 -20.62 -3.76 -5.57
C TRP A 249 -21.10 -4.33 -4.24
N LEU A 250 -21.02 -3.55 -3.15
CA LEU A 250 -21.40 -3.98 -1.81
C LEU A 250 -22.75 -3.38 -1.40
N SER A 251 -23.63 -4.19 -0.84
CA SER A 251 -24.81 -3.67 -0.14
C SER A 251 -24.39 -2.79 1.04
N GLU A 252 -25.24 -1.86 1.44
CA GLU A 252 -24.93 -0.91 2.52
C GLU A 252 -24.57 -1.60 3.84
N LYS A 253 -25.28 -2.66 4.21
CA LYS A 253 -25.00 -3.42 5.44
C LYS A 253 -23.58 -4.01 5.46
N TRP A 254 -23.18 -4.63 4.35
CA TRP A 254 -21.83 -5.20 4.21
C TRP A 254 -20.75 -4.11 4.14
N ARG A 255 -21.01 -3.04 3.39
CA ARG A 255 -20.11 -1.88 3.28
C ARG A 255 -19.79 -1.27 4.65
N LEU A 256 -20.82 -1.01 5.45
CA LEU A 256 -20.67 -0.43 6.79
C LEU A 256 -20.01 -1.40 7.78
N GLY A 257 -20.41 -2.68 7.74
CA GLY A 257 -19.79 -3.71 8.56
C GLY A 257 -18.28 -3.83 8.31
N ILE A 258 -17.86 -3.86 7.04
CA ILE A 258 -16.43 -3.90 6.68
C ILE A 258 -15.71 -2.65 7.18
N LYS A 259 -16.28 -1.45 6.97
CA LYS A 259 -15.68 -0.19 7.48
C LYS A 259 -15.47 -0.22 8.99
N ARG A 260 -16.47 -0.61 9.76
CA ARG A 260 -16.37 -0.62 11.23
C ARG A 260 -15.39 -1.67 11.77
N VAL A 261 -15.27 -2.82 11.09
CA VAL A 261 -14.38 -3.90 11.53
C VAL A 261 -12.92 -3.64 11.12
N PHE A 262 -12.68 -3.28 9.85
CA PHE A 262 -11.33 -3.19 9.28
C PHE A 262 -10.76 -1.77 9.24
N PHE A 263 -11.62 -0.75 9.22
CA PHE A 263 -11.25 0.65 9.00
C PHE A 263 -11.79 1.53 10.13
N SER A 264 -11.34 1.25 11.36
CA SER A 264 -11.62 2.09 12.52
C SER A 264 -10.37 2.71 13.11
N TYR A 265 -10.48 3.88 13.73
CA TYR A 265 -9.35 4.56 14.38
C TYR A 265 -8.75 3.71 15.50
N GLU A 266 -9.60 3.01 16.27
CA GLU A 266 -9.19 2.20 17.42
C GLU A 266 -8.42 0.95 17.01
N THR A 267 -8.71 0.38 15.84
CA THR A 267 -8.07 -0.85 15.36
C THR A 267 -6.93 -0.60 14.38
N ALA A 268 -6.93 0.54 13.67
CA ALA A 268 -5.93 0.83 12.66
C ALA A 268 -4.50 0.85 13.24
N LEU A 269 -4.26 1.63 14.29
CA LEU A 269 -2.94 1.78 14.91
C LEU A 269 -2.47 0.49 15.61
N VAL A 270 -3.38 -0.19 16.32
CA VAL A 270 -3.06 -1.45 16.99
C VAL A 270 -2.71 -2.54 15.97
N GLY A 271 -3.48 -2.61 14.88
CA GLY A 271 -3.21 -3.52 13.77
C GLY A 271 -1.84 -3.28 13.15
N GLU A 272 -1.48 -2.02 12.91
CA GLU A 272 -0.18 -1.64 12.35
C GLU A 272 0.99 -2.02 13.29
N PHE A 273 0.86 -1.74 14.59
CA PHE A 273 1.92 -2.02 15.57
C PHE A 273 2.13 -3.52 15.83
N VAL A 274 1.05 -4.29 16.00
CA VAL A 274 1.14 -5.74 16.23
C VAL A 274 1.67 -6.44 14.97
N SER A 275 1.27 -5.99 13.79
CA SER A 275 1.77 -6.57 12.53
C SER A 275 3.26 -6.35 12.37
N ALA A 276 3.80 -5.21 12.84
CA ALA A 276 5.24 -4.97 12.82
C ALA A 276 6.03 -6.00 13.66
N LEU A 277 5.45 -6.49 14.76
CA LEU A 277 6.06 -7.53 15.60
C LEU A 277 5.95 -8.92 14.98
N VAL A 278 4.76 -9.27 14.46
CA VAL A 278 4.50 -10.59 13.87
C VAL A 278 5.25 -10.78 12.54
N PHE A 279 5.46 -9.71 11.78
CA PHE A 279 6.09 -9.80 10.47
C PHE A 279 7.56 -10.23 10.54
N GLN A 280 8.29 -9.87 11.61
CA GLN A 280 9.64 -10.38 11.85
C GLN A 280 9.65 -11.92 11.97
N THR A 281 8.67 -12.49 12.68
CA THR A 281 8.51 -13.94 12.82
C THR A 281 8.15 -14.59 11.48
N PHE A 282 7.30 -13.94 10.69
CA PHE A 282 6.94 -14.40 9.35
C PHE A 282 8.16 -14.48 8.41
N LEU A 283 8.98 -13.43 8.34
CA LEU A 283 10.19 -13.43 7.49
C LEU A 283 11.19 -14.51 7.93
N SER A 284 11.34 -14.72 9.24
CA SER A 284 12.14 -15.83 9.77
C SER A 284 11.56 -17.19 9.35
N GLY A 285 10.24 -17.32 9.31
CA GLY A 285 9.52 -18.50 8.85
C GLY A 285 9.68 -18.77 7.34
N LEU A 286 9.86 -17.75 6.50
CA LEU A 286 10.15 -17.94 5.07
C LEU A 286 11.43 -18.75 4.85
N ASN A 287 12.41 -18.62 5.74
CA ASN A 287 13.63 -19.43 5.72
C ASN A 287 13.35 -20.92 5.95
N GLY A 288 12.25 -21.29 6.62
CA GLY A 288 11.83 -22.68 6.78
C GLY A 288 10.95 -23.21 5.64
N SER A 289 10.55 -22.35 4.69
CA SER A 289 9.52 -22.68 3.69
C SER A 289 10.06 -23.40 2.46
N ASP A 290 9.15 -24.02 1.71
CA ASP A 290 9.45 -24.65 0.41
C ASP A 290 9.83 -23.65 -0.69
N LEU A 291 9.80 -22.34 -0.45
CA LEU A 291 10.30 -21.34 -1.41
C LEU A 291 11.78 -21.58 -1.76
N LYS A 292 12.56 -22.18 -0.84
CA LYS A 292 13.93 -22.63 -1.12
C LYS A 292 13.99 -23.59 -2.31
N ARG A 293 12.96 -24.40 -2.51
CA ARG A 293 12.87 -25.42 -3.56
C ARG A 293 12.17 -24.92 -4.82
N SER A 294 11.81 -23.64 -4.90
CA SER A 294 11.03 -23.09 -6.02
C SER A 294 11.85 -22.80 -7.28
N LYS A 295 13.16 -23.05 -7.28
CA LYS A 295 14.05 -22.79 -8.41
C LYS A 295 13.56 -23.42 -9.73
N PRO A 296 13.20 -24.73 -9.79
CA PRO A 296 12.74 -25.35 -11.04
C PRO A 296 11.45 -24.71 -11.57
N THR A 297 10.56 -24.29 -10.67
CA THR A 297 9.32 -23.61 -11.04
C THR A 297 9.61 -22.23 -11.64
N ALA A 298 10.52 -21.46 -11.04
CA ALA A 298 10.91 -20.14 -11.55
C ALA A 298 11.52 -20.23 -12.96
N LEU A 299 12.35 -21.24 -13.21
CA LEU A 299 12.90 -21.54 -14.53
C LEU A 299 11.82 -21.93 -15.55
N ALA A 300 10.80 -22.69 -15.13
CA ALA A 300 9.74 -23.16 -16.01
C ALA A 300 8.76 -22.06 -16.45
N VAL A 301 8.48 -21.06 -15.60
CA VAL A 301 7.47 -20.03 -15.88
C VAL A 301 8.04 -18.66 -16.25
N SER A 302 9.26 -18.33 -15.82
CA SER A 302 9.96 -17.02 -15.87
C SER A 302 10.19 -16.44 -14.48
N TYR A 303 11.39 -15.88 -14.26
CA TYR A 303 11.77 -15.17 -13.04
C TYR A 303 10.87 -13.97 -12.74
N TYR A 304 10.38 -13.26 -13.77
CA TYR A 304 9.48 -12.11 -13.57
C TYR A 304 8.14 -12.53 -13.00
N PHE A 305 7.52 -13.55 -13.59
CA PHE A 305 6.21 -14.04 -13.15
C PHE A 305 6.30 -14.70 -11.77
N TRP A 306 7.35 -15.51 -11.54
CA TRP A 306 7.56 -16.15 -10.26
C TRP A 306 7.88 -15.15 -9.14
N SER A 307 8.63 -14.08 -9.44
CA SER A 307 8.84 -12.95 -8.52
C SER A 307 7.53 -12.28 -8.12
N LEU A 308 6.63 -12.03 -9.08
CA LEU A 308 5.31 -11.48 -8.79
C LEU A 308 4.50 -12.37 -7.84
N ILE A 309 4.52 -13.69 -8.04
CA ILE A 309 3.87 -14.66 -7.14
C ILE A 309 4.49 -14.60 -5.74
N CYS A 310 5.83 -14.60 -5.64
CA CYS A 310 6.52 -14.55 -4.35
C CYS A 310 6.17 -13.27 -3.57
N HIS A 311 6.18 -12.11 -4.24
CA HIS A 311 5.76 -10.83 -3.64
C HIS A 311 4.28 -10.84 -3.24
N ALA A 312 3.39 -11.38 -4.10
CA ALA A 312 1.96 -11.51 -3.78
C ALA A 312 1.72 -12.38 -2.54
N ILE A 313 2.45 -13.48 -2.36
CA ILE A 313 2.36 -14.33 -1.16
C ILE A 313 2.71 -13.51 0.09
N VAL A 314 3.80 -12.73 0.05
CA VAL A 314 4.20 -11.87 1.16
C VAL A 314 3.10 -10.86 1.46
N VAL A 315 2.62 -10.09 0.46
CA VAL A 315 1.57 -9.09 0.64
C VAL A 315 0.29 -9.69 1.22
N VAL A 316 -0.19 -10.82 0.67
CA VAL A 316 -1.39 -11.49 1.16
C VAL A 316 -1.22 -11.98 2.60
N ALA A 317 -0.06 -12.53 2.94
CA ALA A 317 0.23 -12.96 4.32
C ALA A 317 0.18 -11.78 5.29
N VAL A 318 0.82 -10.64 4.96
CA VAL A 318 0.81 -9.47 5.85
C VAL A 318 -0.58 -8.86 5.96
N VAL A 319 -1.30 -8.71 4.83
CA VAL A 319 -2.67 -8.21 4.83
C VAL A 319 -3.59 -9.11 5.67
N SER A 320 -3.39 -10.43 5.63
CA SER A 320 -4.16 -11.39 6.44
C SER A 320 -3.87 -11.24 7.93
N ILE A 321 -2.61 -11.01 8.31
CA ILE A 321 -2.21 -10.74 9.71
C ILE A 321 -2.84 -9.44 10.20
N ILE A 322 -2.68 -8.34 9.46
CA ILE A 322 -3.27 -7.03 9.80
C ILE A 322 -4.79 -7.17 9.97
N SER A 323 -5.43 -7.83 9.00
CA SER A 323 -6.87 -8.07 8.99
C SER A 323 -7.33 -8.85 10.23
N SER A 324 -6.63 -9.94 10.58
CA SER A 324 -6.97 -10.79 11.72
C SER A 324 -6.85 -10.03 13.04
N VAL A 325 -5.78 -9.26 13.22
CA VAL A 325 -5.59 -8.42 14.43
C VAL A 325 -6.68 -7.36 14.53
N ARG A 326 -7.01 -6.70 13.42
CA ARG A 326 -8.05 -5.65 13.40
C ARG A 326 -9.42 -6.21 13.75
N VAL A 327 -9.79 -7.35 13.19
CA VAL A 327 -11.07 -8.02 13.49
C VAL A 327 -11.15 -8.37 14.96
N LEU A 328 -10.12 -9.03 15.51
CA LEU A 328 -10.09 -9.44 16.91
C LEU A 328 -10.22 -8.22 17.82
N TRP A 329 -9.46 -7.16 17.55
CA TRP A 329 -9.48 -5.94 18.37
C TRP A 329 -10.78 -5.16 18.23
N ALA A 330 -11.39 -5.09 17.03
CA ALA A 330 -12.69 -4.46 16.81
C ALA A 330 -13.77 -5.11 17.69
N VAL A 331 -13.82 -6.45 17.65
CA VAL A 331 -14.80 -7.24 18.40
C VAL A 331 -14.60 -7.05 19.90
N LEU A 332 -13.36 -7.18 20.39
CA LEU A 332 -13.04 -6.98 21.80
C LEU A 332 -13.38 -5.56 22.26
N TYR A 333 -12.95 -4.54 21.50
CA TYR A 333 -13.19 -3.14 21.83
C TYR A 333 -14.70 -2.84 21.93
N VAL A 334 -15.47 -3.27 20.93
CA VAL A 334 -16.93 -3.05 20.91
C VAL A 334 -17.61 -3.80 22.04
N TRP A 335 -17.20 -5.04 22.30
CA TRP A 335 -17.71 -5.83 23.43
C TRP A 335 -17.46 -5.12 24.76
N PHE A 336 -16.23 -4.70 25.05
CA PHE A 336 -15.92 -4.04 26.32
C PHE A 336 -16.61 -2.68 26.45
N LYS A 337 -16.66 -1.89 25.37
CA LYS A 337 -17.16 -0.51 25.41
C LYS A 337 -18.68 -0.42 25.41
N HIS A 338 -19.34 -1.23 24.59
CA HIS A 338 -20.78 -1.14 24.33
C HIS A 338 -21.57 -2.32 24.87
N GLN A 339 -20.89 -3.38 25.37
CA GLN A 339 -21.51 -4.62 25.86
C GLN A 339 -22.42 -5.29 24.82
N SER A 340 -22.19 -5.00 23.54
CA SER A 340 -23.00 -5.48 22.43
C SER A 340 -22.24 -5.37 21.11
N LEU A 341 -22.26 -6.44 20.31
CA LEU A 341 -21.64 -6.47 18.97
C LEU A 341 -22.52 -5.83 17.89
N VAL A 342 -23.73 -5.41 18.25
CA VAL A 342 -24.73 -4.81 17.36
C VAL A 342 -24.21 -3.53 16.70
N VAL A 343 -23.29 -2.81 17.36
CA VAL A 343 -22.59 -1.64 16.80
C VAL A 343 -21.81 -1.97 15.52
N LEU A 344 -21.39 -3.22 15.30
CA LEU A 344 -20.68 -3.62 14.08
C LEU A 344 -21.63 -3.82 12.89
N SER A 345 -22.93 -4.06 13.13
CA SER A 345 -23.88 -4.42 12.08
C SER A 345 -25.00 -3.40 11.82
N GLU A 346 -25.40 -2.61 12.81
CA GLU A 346 -26.58 -1.75 12.70
C GLU A 346 -26.34 -0.50 11.85
N PRO A 347 -27.22 -0.18 10.89
CA PRO A 347 -27.05 1.01 10.06
C PRO A 347 -27.18 2.30 10.89
N CYS A 348 -26.45 3.32 10.47
CA CYS A 348 -26.58 4.68 10.99
C CYS A 348 -26.65 5.63 9.79
N CYS A 349 -27.68 6.48 9.74
CA CYS A 349 -27.91 7.39 8.62
C CYS A 349 -26.74 8.36 8.37
N ILE A 350 -25.94 8.68 9.40
CA ILE A 350 -24.71 9.48 9.25
C ILE A 350 -23.67 8.73 8.42
N ASP A 351 -23.48 7.43 8.65
CA ASP A 351 -22.53 6.64 7.86
C ASP A 351 -22.98 6.54 6.38
N THR A 352 -24.30 6.51 6.15
CA THR A 352 -24.90 6.61 4.82
C THR A 352 -24.58 7.95 4.16
N ALA A 353 -24.81 9.07 4.87
CA ALA A 353 -24.59 10.42 4.37
C ALA A 353 -23.11 10.73 4.08
N LEU A 354 -22.21 10.28 4.97
CA LEU A 354 -20.76 10.37 4.74
C LEU A 354 -20.35 9.50 3.55
N GLY A 355 -20.84 8.27 3.49
CA GLY A 355 -20.56 7.36 2.38
C GLY A 355 -19.05 7.16 2.12
N VAL A 356 -18.60 7.38 0.87
CA VAL A 356 -17.18 7.31 0.48
C VAL A 356 -16.33 8.47 1.03
N ARG A 357 -16.97 9.52 1.58
CA ARG A 357 -16.30 10.75 2.05
C ARG A 357 -15.61 10.56 3.40
N SER A 358 -16.05 9.56 4.18
CA SER A 358 -15.38 9.13 5.41
C SER A 358 -14.75 7.75 5.20
N PRO A 359 -13.42 7.67 5.12
CA PRO A 359 -12.73 6.39 4.94
C PRO A 359 -12.62 5.57 6.23
N ILE A 360 -12.63 6.23 7.39
CA ILE A 360 -12.35 5.60 8.70
C ILE A 360 -13.46 5.95 9.69
N MET A 361 -13.90 4.94 10.45
CA MET A 361 -14.95 5.07 11.47
C MET A 361 -14.37 5.19 12.89
N LEU A 362 -15.16 5.75 13.81
CA LEU A 362 -14.78 5.89 15.23
C LEU A 362 -15.72 5.05 16.09
N LEU A 363 -15.30 3.85 16.48
CA LEU A 363 -16.15 2.87 17.19
C LEU A 363 -16.60 3.39 18.56
N GLY A 364 -15.74 4.10 19.29
CA GLY A 364 -16.07 4.72 20.57
C GLY A 364 -17.00 5.94 20.43
N GLY A 365 -17.12 6.47 19.21
CA GLY A 365 -17.96 7.61 18.85
C GLY A 365 -19.45 7.29 18.81
N TYR A 366 -19.82 6.02 18.68
CA TYR A 366 -21.21 5.59 18.67
C TYR A 366 -21.85 5.60 20.07
N TRP A 367 -23.17 5.67 20.07
CA TRP A 367 -24.07 5.56 21.20
C TRP A 367 -25.27 4.71 20.79
N TRP A 368 -25.56 3.67 21.56
CA TRP A 368 -26.66 2.75 21.31
C TRP A 368 -27.83 3.07 22.23
N GLU A 369 -28.99 3.39 21.66
CA GLU A 369 -30.18 3.82 22.39
C GLU A 369 -31.43 3.36 21.63
N ASP A 370 -32.41 2.76 22.31
CA ASP A 370 -33.69 2.33 21.76
C ASP A 370 -33.62 1.50 20.46
N GLY A 371 -32.67 0.57 20.38
CA GLY A 371 -32.50 -0.28 19.19
C GLY A 371 -31.90 0.45 18.00
N LYS A 372 -31.33 1.65 18.19
CA LYS A 372 -30.79 2.51 17.14
C LYS A 372 -29.40 3.01 17.48
N LEU A 373 -28.60 3.20 16.43
CA LEU A 373 -27.22 3.66 16.55
C LEU A 373 -27.13 5.15 16.24
N TYR A 374 -26.51 5.90 17.14
CA TYR A 374 -26.28 7.34 17.04
C TYR A 374 -24.80 7.67 17.17
N TYR A 375 -24.36 8.80 16.60
CA TYR A 375 -23.06 9.40 16.90
C TYR A 375 -23.18 10.39 18.05
N LYS A 376 -22.16 10.38 18.93
CA LYS A 376 -21.99 11.40 19.96
C LYS A 376 -21.56 12.74 19.33
N PRO A 377 -21.97 13.89 19.89
CA PRO A 377 -21.52 15.21 19.43
C PRO A 377 -20.00 15.33 19.35
N ALA A 378 -19.28 14.81 20.35
CA ALA A 378 -17.81 14.82 20.38
C ALA A 378 -17.18 14.05 19.20
N ALA A 379 -17.83 12.97 18.74
CA ALA A 379 -17.36 12.21 17.58
C ALA A 379 -17.60 12.98 16.27
N LEU A 380 -18.76 13.60 16.11
CA LEU A 380 -19.06 14.46 14.96
C LEU A 380 -18.07 15.62 14.87
N LYS A 381 -17.76 16.26 16.01
CA LYS A 381 -16.72 17.30 16.09
C LYS A 381 -15.33 16.77 15.73
N ALA A 382 -14.97 15.57 16.19
CA ALA A 382 -13.69 14.95 15.87
C ALA A 382 -13.53 14.63 14.36
N PHE A 383 -14.63 14.34 13.66
CA PHE A 383 -14.65 14.20 12.21
C PHE A 383 -14.64 15.54 11.46
N GLY A 384 -14.69 16.68 12.17
CA GLY A 384 -14.84 17.99 11.55
C GLY A 384 -16.21 18.21 10.90
N ILE A 385 -17.23 17.47 11.35
CA ILE A 385 -18.59 17.61 10.84
C ILE A 385 -19.24 18.83 11.51
N LEU A 386 -19.75 19.72 10.68
CA LEU A 386 -20.39 20.97 11.06
C LEU A 386 -21.88 20.94 10.69
N LYS A 387 -22.63 21.92 11.17
CA LYS A 387 -23.96 22.23 10.67
C LYS A 387 -23.99 23.61 10.03
N MET A 388 -24.83 23.75 9.01
CA MET A 388 -25.24 25.02 8.43
C MET A 388 -26.77 25.08 8.51
N GLU A 389 -27.31 26.26 8.73
CA GLU A 389 -28.74 26.52 8.63
C GLU A 389 -28.94 27.45 7.43
N GLU A 390 -29.89 27.13 6.56
CA GLU A 390 -30.22 27.95 5.39
C GLU A 390 -31.73 27.85 5.20
N GLU A 391 -32.42 29.00 5.19
CA GLU A 391 -33.88 29.10 5.05
C GLU A 391 -34.68 28.23 6.05
N GLY A 392 -34.15 28.07 7.27
CA GLY A 392 -34.76 27.26 8.34
C GLY A 392 -34.59 25.74 8.19
N VAL A 393 -33.75 25.31 7.23
CA VAL A 393 -33.35 23.91 7.05
C VAL A 393 -31.92 23.72 7.53
N GLU A 394 -31.71 22.73 8.40
CA GLU A 394 -30.38 22.36 8.87
C GLU A 394 -29.71 21.37 7.90
N TYR A 395 -28.44 21.62 7.56
CA TYR A 395 -27.63 20.78 6.70
C TYR A 395 -26.39 20.26 7.44
N LEU A 396 -26.03 19.02 7.15
CA LEU A 396 -24.79 18.39 7.57
C LEU A 396 -23.66 18.83 6.64
N VAL A 397 -22.64 19.47 7.19
CA VAL A 397 -21.54 20.08 6.44
C VAL A 397 -20.21 19.40 6.74
N LEU A 398 -19.38 19.26 5.71
CA LEU A 398 -18.01 18.76 5.84
C LEU A 398 -17.04 19.54 4.95
N HIS A 399 -15.75 19.46 5.26
CA HIS A 399 -14.69 20.00 4.40
C HIS A 399 -14.37 19.09 3.21
N LYS A 400 -14.62 19.57 2.00
CA LYS A 400 -14.24 18.91 0.75
C LYS A 400 -12.72 18.95 0.58
N LEU A 401 -12.12 17.77 0.51
CA LEU A 401 -10.69 17.61 0.21
C LEU A 401 -10.51 17.61 -1.31
N HIS A 402 -9.62 18.47 -1.81
CA HIS A 402 -9.25 18.53 -3.22
C HIS A 402 -7.80 18.04 -3.40
N TRP A 403 -7.47 17.65 -4.62
CA TRP A 403 -6.19 17.01 -4.93
C TRP A 403 -4.97 17.92 -4.75
N PHE A 404 -5.07 19.17 -5.22
CA PHE A 404 -3.92 20.08 -5.34
C PHE A 404 -4.17 21.48 -4.79
N THR A 405 -5.36 21.73 -4.25
CA THR A 405 -5.76 23.06 -3.80
C THR A 405 -6.52 22.98 -2.48
N VAL A 406 -6.37 23.98 -1.62
CA VAL A 406 -7.25 24.17 -0.47
C VAL A 406 -8.02 25.46 -0.73
N PRO A 407 -9.12 25.41 -1.52
CA PRO A 407 -9.90 26.61 -1.80
C PRO A 407 -10.54 27.14 -0.51
N SER A 408 -10.71 28.45 -0.42
CA SER A 408 -11.36 29.12 0.73
C SER A 408 -12.82 28.67 0.95
N ASN A 409 -13.49 28.18 -0.11
CA ASN A 409 -14.86 27.69 -0.08
C ASN A 409 -14.91 26.16 -0.13
N SER A 410 -14.19 25.50 0.77
CA SER A 410 -14.09 24.04 0.78
C SER A 410 -15.23 23.33 1.51
N LEU A 411 -16.09 24.06 2.23
CA LEU A 411 -17.20 23.46 2.98
C LEU A 411 -18.39 23.15 2.06
N ILE A 412 -18.91 21.92 2.17
CA ILE A 412 -20.06 21.45 1.41
C ILE A 412 -21.12 20.81 2.32
N GLY A 413 -22.39 21.08 2.03
CA GLY A 413 -23.55 20.36 2.59
C GLY A 413 -23.73 19.01 1.90
N ILE A 414 -23.84 17.94 2.69
CA ILE A 414 -23.94 16.54 2.21
C ILE A 414 -25.21 15.81 2.66
N GLY A 415 -25.99 16.40 3.57
CA GLY A 415 -27.27 15.85 3.98
C GLY A 415 -28.14 16.87 4.68
N VAL A 416 -29.45 16.62 4.69
CA VAL A 416 -30.44 17.41 5.42
C VAL A 416 -30.65 16.79 6.79
N ILE A 417 -30.61 17.60 7.84
CA ILE A 417 -30.84 17.17 9.22
C ILE A 417 -32.32 17.35 9.54
N THR A 418 -32.99 16.27 9.94
CA THR A 418 -34.40 16.31 10.37
C THR A 418 -34.52 15.65 11.74
N GLY A 419 -34.64 16.47 12.78
CA GLY A 419 -34.59 16.01 14.17
C GLY A 419 -33.22 15.41 14.51
N SER A 420 -33.18 14.11 14.78
CA SER A 420 -31.95 13.36 15.02
C SER A 420 -31.44 12.56 13.82
N ARG A 421 -32.15 12.58 12.68
CA ARG A 421 -31.78 11.84 11.47
C ARG A 421 -31.11 12.75 10.43
N VAL A 422 -30.37 12.14 9.51
CA VAL A 422 -29.78 12.82 8.35
C VAL A 422 -30.12 12.08 7.08
N GLU A 423 -30.66 12.79 6.10
CA GLU A 423 -30.92 12.28 4.76
C GLU A 423 -29.85 12.78 3.78
N PRO A 424 -29.17 11.90 3.02
CA PRO A 424 -28.18 12.34 2.04
C PRO A 424 -28.80 13.26 0.99
N CYS A 425 -28.11 14.34 0.63
CA CYS A 425 -28.54 15.26 -0.43
C CYS A 425 -27.44 15.47 -1.50
N ASN A 426 -27.79 16.12 -2.60
CA ASN A 426 -26.80 16.60 -3.56
C ASN A 426 -25.86 17.60 -2.87
N GLU A 427 -24.59 17.63 -3.30
CA GLU A 427 -23.60 18.55 -2.72
C GLU A 427 -24.06 19.99 -2.90
N ARG A 428 -24.07 20.75 -1.80
CA ARG A 428 -24.41 22.18 -1.79
C ARG A 428 -23.23 23.01 -1.30
N PRO A 429 -22.94 24.17 -1.91
CA PRO A 429 -21.94 25.09 -1.37
C PRO A 429 -22.43 25.64 -0.03
N CYS A 430 -21.51 25.91 0.90
CA CYS A 430 -21.85 26.60 2.14
C CYS A 430 -21.90 28.11 1.90
N THR A 431 -23.09 28.69 2.09
CA THR A 431 -23.41 30.12 1.88
C THR A 431 -23.62 30.87 3.20
N GLU A 432 -23.90 30.15 4.29
CA GLU A 432 -24.28 30.70 5.59
C GLU A 432 -23.29 30.37 6.73
N ILE A 433 -23.60 30.85 7.95
CA ILE A 433 -22.79 30.65 9.15
C ILE A 433 -22.79 29.17 9.53
N VAL A 434 -21.59 28.58 9.58
CA VAL A 434 -21.38 27.21 10.07
C VAL A 434 -21.16 27.20 11.58
N SER A 435 -21.72 26.19 12.25
CA SER A 435 -21.54 25.98 13.68
C SER A 435 -21.35 24.49 14.00
N PHE A 436 -20.93 24.19 15.23
CA PHE A 436 -20.74 22.81 15.66
C PHE A 436 -22.08 22.13 15.99
N LEU A 437 -22.07 20.80 15.85
CA LEU A 437 -23.17 19.93 16.27
C LEU A 437 -23.06 19.57 17.74
N ASP A 438 -24.08 19.92 18.52
CA ASP A 438 -24.17 19.63 19.96
C ASP A 438 -25.18 18.51 20.30
N ARG A 439 -25.92 18.01 19.30
CA ARG A 439 -26.89 16.92 19.46
C ARG A 439 -26.39 15.60 18.87
N ARG A 440 -26.93 14.49 19.38
CA ARG A 440 -26.70 13.14 18.83
C ARG A 440 -27.47 13.00 17.52
N LEU A 441 -26.82 12.48 16.48
CA LEU A 441 -27.44 12.21 15.18
C LEU A 441 -27.26 10.74 14.78
N GLY A 442 -28.27 10.13 14.18
CA GLY A 442 -28.26 8.73 13.75
C GLY A 442 -29.64 8.11 13.62
N GLY A 443 -29.70 6.79 13.77
CA GLY A 443 -30.88 5.96 13.50
C GLY A 443 -30.90 5.38 12.09
N ALA A 444 -31.93 4.58 11.80
CA ALA A 444 -32.12 3.96 10.48
C ALA A 444 -32.44 5.03 9.42
N SER A 445 -31.92 4.84 8.21
CA SER A 445 -32.29 5.65 7.05
C SER A 445 -33.70 5.26 6.58
N ASN A 446 -34.46 6.20 6.01
CA ASN A 446 -35.77 5.92 5.42
C ASN A 446 -35.69 4.92 4.25
N GLN A 447 -34.53 4.81 3.58
CA GLN A 447 -34.29 3.77 2.57
C GLN A 447 -34.27 2.34 3.15
N THR A 448 -33.90 2.19 4.42
CA THR A 448 -33.87 0.89 5.11
C THR A 448 -35.24 0.53 5.71
N GLU A 449 -36.06 1.51 6.09
CA GLU A 449 -37.45 1.27 6.53
C GLU A 449 -38.36 0.76 5.39
N CYS A 450 -38.06 1.12 4.13
CA CYS A 450 -38.79 0.58 2.96
C CYS A 450 -38.59 -0.93 2.75
N TYR A 451 -37.47 -1.52 3.17
CA TYR A 451 -37.24 -2.97 3.06
C TYR A 451 -37.92 -3.78 4.16
N HIS A 452 -38.15 -3.18 5.34
CA HIS A 452 -38.79 -3.86 6.47
C HIS A 452 -40.32 -3.74 6.49
N ARG A 453 -40.90 -2.88 5.65
CA ARG A 453 -42.35 -2.66 5.60
C ARG A 453 -42.91 -3.06 4.23
N THR A 454 -42.95 -4.36 3.94
CA THR A 454 -43.85 -4.89 2.91
C THR A 454 -45.16 -5.37 3.53
N PRO A 455 -46.21 -4.53 3.60
CA PRO A 455 -47.55 -5.03 3.41
C PRO A 455 -47.83 -5.05 1.90
N SER A 456 -48.14 -6.23 1.37
CA SER A 456 -48.72 -6.39 0.03
C SER A 456 -49.82 -5.35 -0.19
N LYS A 457 -49.74 -4.56 -1.26
CA LYS A 457 -50.89 -4.29 -2.17
C LYS A 457 -50.55 -3.34 -3.33
N ARG A 458 -50.92 -3.86 -4.51
CA ARG A 458 -51.54 -3.19 -5.68
C ARG A 458 -50.85 -1.95 -6.26
N ALA A 459 -50.24 -2.18 -7.43
CA ALA A 459 -49.98 -1.17 -8.44
C ALA A 459 -51.25 -0.37 -8.77
N VAL A 460 -51.17 0.95 -8.62
CA VAL A 460 -52.07 1.90 -9.27
C VAL A 460 -51.26 2.51 -10.41
N ARG A 461 -51.64 2.19 -11.65
CA ARG A 461 -51.14 2.88 -12.85
C ARG A 461 -51.79 4.26 -12.91
N VAL A 462 -50.99 5.31 -13.03
CA VAL A 462 -51.45 6.62 -13.51
C VAL A 462 -51.04 6.73 -14.98
N LEU A 463 -52.03 6.85 -15.87
CA LEU A 463 -51.88 7.12 -17.29
C LEU A 463 -51.53 8.60 -17.48
N ALA A 464 -50.41 8.88 -18.13
CA ALA A 464 -50.09 10.22 -18.62
C ALA A 464 -50.81 10.44 -19.96
N VAL A 465 -51.71 11.44 -20.00
CA VAL A 465 -52.28 11.98 -21.24
C VAL A 465 -51.26 12.95 -21.83
N SER A 466 -50.90 12.70 -23.08
CA SER A 466 -50.02 13.52 -23.92
C SER A 466 -50.88 14.39 -24.81
N GLU A 467 -50.77 15.71 -24.69
CA GLU A 467 -51.19 16.65 -25.73
C GLU A 467 -49.95 17.35 -26.27
N ARG A 468 -49.69 17.12 -27.56
CA ARG A 468 -48.72 17.85 -28.38
C ARG A 468 -49.28 19.23 -28.68
N LEU A 469 -48.47 20.26 -28.49
CA LEU A 469 -48.67 21.58 -29.08
C LEU A 469 -47.54 21.77 -30.09
N ASP A 470 -47.88 21.78 -31.37
CA ASP A 470 -47.15 22.47 -32.44
C ASP A 470 -48.02 22.41 -33.69
N GLU A 471 -48.60 23.56 -34.08
CA GLU A 471 -48.84 23.98 -35.47
C GLU A 471 -49.63 25.32 -35.46
N ILE A 472 -48.95 26.42 -35.84
CA ILE A 472 -49.56 27.68 -36.25
C ILE A 472 -49.28 27.85 -37.75
N PRO A 473 -50.29 28.06 -38.61
CA PRO A 473 -50.10 28.63 -39.93
C PRO A 473 -50.42 30.13 -39.93
N GLN A 474 -49.49 30.95 -40.46
CA GLN A 474 -49.74 32.32 -40.89
C GLN A 474 -50.49 32.33 -42.24
N ALA A 475 -51.53 33.16 -42.37
CA ALA A 475 -51.86 33.86 -43.60
C ALA A 475 -52.75 35.11 -43.34
N LEU A 476 -52.12 36.26 -43.53
CA LEU A 476 -52.57 37.55 -44.08
C LEU A 476 -54.09 37.83 -44.25
N ASN A 477 -54.54 38.99 -43.77
CA ASN A 477 -55.33 39.94 -44.56
C ASN A 477 -55.30 41.36 -43.95
N ASP A 478 -55.17 42.33 -44.85
CA ASP A 478 -54.81 43.73 -44.66
C ASP A 478 -55.94 44.69 -44.24
N LEU A 479 -55.51 45.80 -43.62
CA LEU A 479 -55.99 47.22 -43.73
C LEU A 479 -57.37 47.61 -43.16
N PRO A 480 -57.61 48.91 -42.83
CA PRO A 480 -56.84 50.13 -43.12
C PRO A 480 -55.97 50.69 -41.99
#